data_AF-A0A3Q3M627-F1
#
_entry.id   AF-A0A3Q3M627-F1
#
_cell.length_a   1.000
_cell.length_b   1.000
_cell.length_c   1.000
_cell.angle_alpha   90.00
_cell.angle_beta   90.00
_cell.angle_gamma   90.00
#
_symmetry.space_group_name_H-M   'P 1'
#
loop_
_entity.id
_entity.type
_entity.pdbx_description
1 polymer ?
#
loop_
_entity_poly.entity_id
_entity_poly.type
_entity_poly.pdbx_seq_one_letter_code
_entity_poly.pdbx_strand_id
1 'polypeptide(L)'
;MRVLLLFAVTALSLCPAAVSGGEKKKLQIGIKKRVDNCPIKSRKGDVLNMHYTGKLEDGTEFDSSIPRDRPFTFTLGTGQVIKGWDQGLLGMCEGEKRKLVIPAELEDM
;
A
#
# COMPACT_ATOMS: atom_id res chain seq x y z
N MET A 1 60.82 -0.45 -44.95
CA MET A 1 61.43 -0.15 -43.65
C MET A 1 60.40 0.59 -42.80
N ARG A 2 59.86 -0.08 -41.76
CA ARG A 2 59.13 0.49 -40.58
C ARG A 2 57.76 1.13 -40.84
N VAL A 3 56.69 0.98 -40.04
CA VAL A 3 56.41 0.27 -38.77
C VAL A 3 54.88 0.14 -38.67
N LEU A 4 54.42 -0.94 -38.02
CA LEU A 4 53.04 -1.22 -37.63
C LEU A 4 52.43 -0.11 -36.75
N LEU A 5 51.09 0.01 -36.73
CA LEU A 5 50.29 -0.09 -35.49
C LEU A 5 48.79 -0.06 -35.82
N LEU A 6 48.15 -1.21 -35.61
CA LEU A 6 46.71 -1.34 -35.47
C LEU A 6 46.26 -0.60 -34.20
N PHE A 7 45.31 0.32 -34.32
CA PHE A 7 44.50 0.73 -33.17
C PHE A 7 43.06 0.27 -33.38
N ALA A 8 42.79 -0.90 -32.83
CA ALA A 8 41.46 -1.35 -32.49
C ALA A 8 40.96 -0.51 -31.31
N VAL A 9 39.89 0.24 -31.51
CA VAL A 9 39.02 0.67 -30.41
C VAL A 9 37.59 0.43 -30.88
N THR A 10 37.13 -0.82 -30.70
CA THR A 10 35.70 -1.10 -30.70
C THR A 10 35.12 -0.34 -29.52
N ALA A 11 34.43 0.77 -29.79
CA ALA A 11 33.61 1.44 -28.80
C ALA A 11 32.55 0.44 -28.33
N LEU A 12 32.82 -0.18 -27.17
CA LEU A 12 31.87 -0.96 -26.43
C LEU A 12 30.79 0.02 -25.98
N SER A 13 29.74 0.15 -26.79
CA SER A 13 28.53 0.89 -26.45
C SER A 13 27.97 0.26 -25.18
N LEU A 14 28.28 0.89 -24.06
CA LEU A 14 27.70 0.60 -22.76
C LEU A 14 26.21 0.93 -22.89
N CYS A 15 25.37 -0.07 -23.23
CA CYS A 15 23.95 0.03 -22.98
C CYS A 15 23.81 0.31 -21.48
N PRO A 16 23.29 1.48 -21.05
CA PRO A 16 22.82 1.60 -19.70
C PRO A 16 21.69 0.57 -19.60
N ALA A 17 21.90 -0.49 -18.83
CA ALA A 17 20.79 -1.34 -18.42
C ALA A 17 19.78 -0.41 -17.78
N ALA A 18 18.65 -0.20 -18.45
CA ALA A 18 17.52 0.51 -17.89
C ALA A 18 17.09 -0.29 -16.67
N VAL A 19 17.52 0.15 -15.49
CA VAL A 19 16.90 -0.24 -14.23
C VAL A 19 15.45 0.22 -14.38
N SER A 20 14.57 -0.76 -14.63
CA SER A 20 13.14 -0.60 -14.52
C SER A 20 12.84 -0.36 -13.04
N GLY A 21 13.00 0.89 -12.61
CA GLY A 21 12.44 1.37 -11.36
C GLY A 21 10.94 1.44 -11.57
N GLY A 22 10.24 0.34 -11.24
CA GLY A 22 8.78 0.33 -11.25
C GLY A 22 8.26 1.53 -10.46
N GLU A 23 7.31 2.27 -11.03
CA GLU A 23 6.64 3.36 -10.32
C GLU A 23 6.08 2.83 -9.00
N LYS A 24 6.58 3.35 -7.87
CA LYS A 24 6.05 3.00 -6.55
C LYS A 24 4.60 3.46 -6.47
N LYS A 25 3.67 2.51 -6.57
CA LYS A 25 2.24 2.77 -6.37
C LYS A 25 2.05 3.36 -4.97
N LYS A 26 1.21 4.40 -4.85
CA LYS A 26 0.89 5.03 -3.56
C LYS A 26 -0.40 4.45 -2.99
N LEU A 27 -0.53 4.47 -1.67
CA LEU A 27 -1.78 4.16 -0.97
C LEU A 27 -2.89 5.10 -1.45
N GLN A 28 -4.02 4.52 -1.89
CA GLN A 28 -5.20 5.29 -2.28
C GLN A 28 -6.30 5.09 -1.26
N ILE A 29 -6.87 6.20 -0.77
CA ILE A 29 -7.90 6.21 0.26
C ILE A 29 -9.17 6.82 -0.32
N GLY A 30 -10.21 6.01 -0.49
CA GLY A 30 -11.53 6.47 -0.96
C GLY A 30 -12.58 6.34 0.14
N ILE A 31 -13.31 7.41 0.46
CA ILE A 31 -14.40 7.35 1.44
C ILE A 31 -15.68 6.86 0.74
N LYS A 32 -16.24 5.74 1.19
CA LYS A 32 -17.45 5.11 0.67
C LYS A 32 -18.72 5.52 1.42
N LYS A 33 -18.60 5.83 2.71
CA LYS A 33 -19.69 6.36 3.53
C LYS A 33 -19.11 7.42 4.45
N ARG A 34 -19.60 8.65 4.36
CA ARG A 34 -19.28 9.74 5.29
C ARG A 34 -20.24 9.72 6.48
N VAL A 35 -19.83 10.38 7.55
CA VAL A 35 -20.62 10.59 8.76
C VAL A 35 -20.64 12.10 9.03
N ASP A 36 -21.82 12.68 9.17
CA ASP A 36 -21.99 14.13 9.24
C ASP A 36 -21.52 14.71 10.58
N ASN A 37 -21.76 13.98 11.67
CA ASN A 37 -21.29 14.35 13.00
C ASN A 37 -20.16 13.42 13.43
N CYS A 38 -18.95 13.97 13.58
CA CYS A 38 -17.75 13.23 13.90
C CYS A 38 -17.01 13.88 15.07
N PRO A 39 -17.48 13.67 16.31
CA PRO A 39 -16.87 14.27 17.49
C PRO A 39 -15.49 13.66 17.80
N ILE A 40 -15.27 12.41 17.40
CA ILE A 40 -14.03 11.68 17.63
C ILE A 40 -13.53 11.16 16.29
N LYS A 41 -12.25 11.40 16.03
CA LYS A 41 -11.53 10.87 14.87
C LYS A 41 -10.45 9.93 15.36
N SER A 42 -10.29 8.81 14.66
CA SER A 42 -9.23 7.86 14.95
C SER A 42 -7.85 8.50 14.85
N ARG A 43 -6.97 8.15 15.78
CA ARG A 43 -5.57 8.57 15.84
C ARG A 43 -4.70 7.40 16.27
N LYS A 44 -3.38 7.57 16.09
CA LYS A 44 -2.40 6.58 16.52
C LYS A 44 -2.57 6.26 18.01
N GLY A 45 -2.58 4.97 18.34
CA GLY A 45 -2.78 4.45 19.69
C GLY A 45 -4.24 4.10 20.02
N ASP A 46 -5.22 4.53 19.21
CA ASP A 46 -6.62 4.14 19.43
C ASP A 46 -6.82 2.65 19.10
N VAL A 47 -7.72 2.00 19.85
CA VAL A 47 -8.18 0.65 19.53
C VAL A 47 -9.39 0.74 18.61
N LEU A 48 -9.28 0.14 17.43
CA LEU A 48 -10.36 0.09 16.45
C LEU A 48 -10.98 -1.30 16.38
N ASN A 49 -12.30 -1.34 16.27
CA ASN A 49 -13.07 -2.53 15.91
C ASN A 49 -13.64 -2.32 14.50
N MET A 50 -13.21 -3.13 13.54
CA MET A 50 -13.57 -2.93 12.14
C MET A 50 -14.08 -4.20 11.47
N HIS A 51 -15.18 -4.03 10.74
CA HIS A 51 -15.49 -4.92 9.64
C HIS A 51 -14.74 -4.53 8.38
N TYR A 52 -14.22 -5.53 7.68
CA TYR A 52 -13.52 -5.41 6.41
C TYR A 52 -13.85 -6.57 5.46
N THR A 53 -13.52 -6.34 4.19
CA THR A 53 -13.45 -7.32 3.11
C THR A 53 -12.19 -7.02 2.30
N GLY A 54 -11.29 -7.99 2.20
CA GLY A 54 -10.06 -7.94 1.42
C GLY A 54 -10.25 -8.60 0.06
N LYS A 55 -9.82 -7.90 -1.00
CA LYS A 55 -9.90 -8.39 -2.38
C LYS A 55 -8.58 -8.14 -3.12
N LEU A 56 -8.23 -9.05 -4.02
CA LEU A 56 -7.16 -8.86 -4.99
C LEU A 56 -7.58 -7.84 -6.07
N GLU A 57 -6.62 -7.38 -6.89
CA GLU A 57 -6.89 -6.40 -7.96
C GLU A 57 -7.90 -6.94 -9.00
N ASP A 58 -7.97 -8.25 -9.20
CA ASP A 58 -8.94 -8.93 -10.07
C ASP A 58 -10.35 -9.03 -9.45
N GLY A 59 -10.52 -8.61 -8.19
CA GLY A 59 -11.78 -8.65 -7.45
C GLY A 59 -12.03 -9.92 -6.63
N THR A 60 -11.14 -10.91 -6.69
CA THR A 60 -11.20 -12.13 -5.89
C THR A 60 -11.10 -11.79 -4.41
N GLU A 61 -12.10 -12.18 -3.63
CA GLU A 61 -12.09 -12.00 -2.17
C GLU A 61 -11.18 -13.05 -1.52
N PHE A 62 -10.25 -12.60 -0.67
CA PHE A 62 -9.35 -13.49 0.06
C PHE A 62 -9.73 -13.62 1.54
N ASP A 63 -10.35 -12.60 2.14
CA ASP A 63 -10.91 -12.67 3.49
C ASP A 63 -11.98 -11.60 3.71
N SER A 64 -12.93 -11.87 4.62
CA SER A 64 -13.97 -10.94 5.02
C SER A 64 -14.49 -11.25 6.42
N SER A 65 -14.51 -10.24 7.28
CA SER A 65 -15.07 -10.34 8.63
C SER A 65 -16.60 -10.34 8.68
N ILE A 66 -17.27 -9.86 7.63
CA ILE A 66 -18.73 -9.60 7.63
C ILE A 66 -19.53 -10.90 7.74
N PRO A 67 -19.25 -11.98 6.96
CA PRO A 67 -20.02 -13.23 7.07
C PRO A 67 -19.89 -13.91 8.44
N ARG A 68 -18.80 -13.62 9.17
CA ARG A 68 -18.54 -14.16 10.50
C ARG A 68 -19.16 -13.34 11.63
N ASP A 69 -19.73 -12.17 11.30
CA ASP A 69 -20.28 -11.19 12.24
C ASP A 69 -19.36 -10.89 13.44
N ARG A 70 -18.04 -10.90 13.17
CA ARG A 70 -17.02 -10.68 14.19
C ARG A 70 -16.02 -9.64 13.68
N PRO A 71 -16.06 -8.39 14.20
CA PRO A 71 -15.11 -7.37 13.80
C PRO A 71 -13.69 -7.76 14.23
N PHE A 72 -12.71 -7.24 13.51
CA PHE A 72 -11.31 -7.38 13.87
C PHE A 72 -10.87 -6.20 14.73
N THR A 73 -10.21 -6.51 15.84
CA THR A 73 -9.73 -5.54 16.83
C THR A 73 -8.23 -5.38 16.72
N PHE A 74 -7.75 -4.14 16.62
CA PHE A 74 -6.32 -3.83 16.57
C PHE A 74 -6.05 -2.42 17.11
N THR A 75 -4.80 -2.13 17.44
CA THR A 75 -4.36 -0.80 17.84
C THR A 75 -3.79 -0.06 16.63
N LEU A 76 -4.34 1.10 16.31
CA LEU A 76 -3.98 1.85 15.11
C LEU A 76 -2.59 2.50 15.22
N GLY A 77 -1.77 2.37 14.18
CA GLY A 77 -0.50 3.08 14.04
C GLY A 77 0.65 2.50 14.89
N THR A 78 0.52 1.25 15.32
CA THR A 78 1.50 0.55 16.17
C THR A 78 2.22 -0.60 15.46
N GLY A 79 1.95 -0.84 14.17
CA GLY A 79 2.50 -1.99 13.43
C GLY A 79 1.83 -3.32 13.76
N GLN A 80 0.65 -3.32 14.38
CA GLN A 80 -0.15 -4.54 14.61
C GLN A 80 -0.85 -5.06 13.33
N VAL A 81 -0.94 -4.20 12.32
CA VAL A 81 -1.57 -4.47 11.02
C VAL A 81 -0.65 -3.95 9.92
N ILE A 82 -0.91 -4.36 8.68
CA ILE A 82 -0.17 -3.92 7.51
C ILE A 82 -0.07 -2.39 7.44
N LYS A 83 1.06 -1.86 6.98
CA LYS A 83 1.32 -0.40 6.92
C LYS A 83 0.23 0.38 6.20
N GLY A 84 -0.40 -0.21 5.19
CA GLY A 84 -1.52 0.41 4.47
C GLY A 84 -2.73 0.69 5.36
N TRP A 85 -3.01 -0.15 6.35
CA TRP A 85 -4.07 0.09 7.34
C TRP A 85 -3.67 1.16 8.34
N ASP A 86 -2.45 1.07 8.89
CA ASP A 86 -1.93 2.04 9.85
C ASP A 86 -1.94 3.47 9.30
N GLN A 87 -1.69 3.64 8.00
CA GLN A 87 -1.76 4.93 7.32
C GLN A 87 -3.19 5.28 6.86
N GLY A 88 -3.91 4.30 6.30
CA GLY A 88 -5.18 4.52 5.60
C GLY A 88 -6.38 4.79 6.51
N LEU A 89 -6.27 4.43 7.78
CA LEU A 89 -7.38 4.47 8.75
C LEU A 89 -7.29 5.61 9.75
N LEU A 90 -6.27 6.47 9.65
CA LEU A 90 -6.17 7.69 10.44
C LEU A 90 -7.29 8.67 10.08
N GLY A 91 -7.79 9.38 11.09
CA GLY A 91 -8.81 10.42 10.92
C GLY A 91 -10.19 9.89 10.50
N MET A 92 -10.48 8.60 10.73
CA MET A 92 -11.79 8.01 10.49
C MET A 92 -12.77 8.36 11.60
N CYS A 93 -14.02 8.53 11.21
CA CYS A 93 -15.15 8.64 12.14
C CYS A 93 -15.76 7.26 12.40
N GLU A 94 -16.32 7.06 13.59
CA GLU A 94 -17.13 5.87 13.86
C GLU A 94 -18.30 5.78 12.87
N GLY A 95 -18.49 4.62 12.25
CA GLY A 95 -19.52 4.40 11.23
C GLY A 95 -19.15 4.83 9.80
N GLU A 96 -17.97 5.44 9.60
CA GLU A 96 -17.40 5.74 8.27
C GLU A 96 -17.01 4.43 7.55
N LYS A 97 -17.09 4.42 6.22
CA LYS A 97 -16.56 3.32 5.39
C LYS A 97 -15.51 3.84 4.42
N ARG A 98 -14.38 3.15 4.29
CA ARG A 98 -13.31 3.45 3.32
C ARG A 98 -13.05 2.26 2.40
N LYS A 99 -12.55 2.57 1.19
CA LYS A 99 -11.87 1.64 0.29
C LYS A 99 -10.40 2.05 0.26
N LEU A 100 -9.53 1.13 0.65
CA LEU A 100 -8.09 1.30 0.53
C LEU A 100 -7.61 0.49 -0.68
N VAL A 101 -6.80 1.10 -1.54
CA VAL A 101 -6.00 0.37 -2.54
C VAL A 101 -4.57 0.43 -2.05
N ILE A 102 -4.08 -0.71 -1.57
CA ILE A 102 -2.81 -0.83 -0.85
C ILE A 102 -1.78 -1.39 -1.83
N PRO A 103 -0.67 -0.67 -2.09
CA PRO A 103 0.43 -1.19 -2.89
C PRO A 103 1.22 -2.23 -2.08
N ALA A 104 1.88 -3.18 -2.77
CA ALA A 104 2.55 -4.32 -2.15
C ALA A 104 3.58 -3.92 -1.09
N GLU A 105 4.27 -2.78 -1.25
CA GLU A 105 5.26 -2.27 -0.30
C GLU A 105 4.66 -1.88 1.07
N LEU A 106 3.33 -1.83 1.17
CA LEU A 106 2.58 -1.51 2.38
C LEU A 106 1.78 -2.71 2.93
N GLU A 107 2.02 -3.92 2.42
CA GLU A 107 1.42 -5.17 2.91
C GLU A 107 2.23 -5.83 4.05
N ASP A 108 3.47 -5.39 4.29
CA ASP A 108 4.26 -5.85 5.42
C ASP A 108 3.79 -5.24 6.75
N MET A 109 3.92 -6.01 7.84
CA MET A 109 3.73 -5.55 9.23
C MET A 109 4.97 -4.82 9.76
#